data_AF-A0A3N5EI08-F1
#
_entry.id   AF-A0A3N5EI08-F1
#
_cell.length_a   1.000
_cell.length_b   1.000
_cell.length_c   1.000
_cell.angle_alpha   90.00
_cell.angle_beta   90.00
_cell.angle_gamma   90.00
#
_symmetry.space_group_name_H-M   'P 1'
#
loop_
_entity.id
_entity.type
_entity.pdbx_description
1 polymer ?
#
loop_
_entity_poly.entity_id
_entity_poly.type
_entity_poly.pdbx_seq_one_letter_code
_entity_poly.pdbx_strand_id
1 'polypeptide(L)'
;MHINEGQQQDVPFASPETSDLHRLIFEEAADSIFITDPQGRLITVNPRTIQLLGYSREELIGMHLSELIQPDDLAREPLRLENLGEGRVVSRERRLLCKDGSLVWVESRVRRLPEGNILGITVDISERRQVEARSAQRTQELDALHKLTLAVSGSLSLDQISQAAMQGMLEATEADLVILFLHEGERLIFQGLLPPEKQPLLGAVDEHRVGECLCGLAVQEERSLSSADIHADTRCTWEACKKGGIRS
;
A
#
# COMPACT_ATOMS: atom_id res chain seq x y z
N MET A 1 -38.76 -15.12 -62.79
CA MET A 1 -38.10 -16.19 -62.00
C MET A 1 -36.65 -15.73 -61.81
N HIS A 2 -36.36 -15.17 -60.65
CA HIS A 2 -35.05 -14.66 -60.23
C HIS A 2 -34.46 -15.63 -59.21
N ILE A 3 -33.21 -16.03 -59.40
CA ILE A 3 -32.22 -16.53 -58.41
C ILE A 3 -30.92 -16.70 -59.19
N ASN A 4 -30.11 -15.66 -59.40
CA ASN A 4 -29.12 -15.04 -58.50
C ASN A 4 -27.98 -16.01 -58.13
N GLU A 5 -26.87 -15.84 -58.85
CA GLU A 5 -25.57 -16.47 -58.65
C GLU A 5 -24.97 -15.96 -57.33
N GLY A 6 -24.96 -16.82 -56.32
CA GLY A 6 -24.41 -16.54 -55.00
C GLY A 6 -22.88 -16.61 -55.00
N GLN A 7 -22.29 -15.42 -55.09
CA GLN A 7 -20.97 -15.01 -54.64
C GLN A 7 -20.10 -16.07 -53.93
N GLN A 8 -19.01 -16.41 -54.62
CA GLN A 8 -17.77 -16.90 -54.07
C GLN A 8 -17.28 -15.95 -52.97
N GLN A 9 -17.38 -16.34 -51.70
CA GLN A 9 -16.69 -15.67 -50.60
C GLN A 9 -15.26 -16.20 -50.53
N ASP A 10 -14.37 -15.55 -51.29
CA ASP A 10 -12.93 -15.65 -51.06
C ASP A 10 -12.61 -15.01 -49.70
N VAL A 11 -12.19 -15.85 -48.75
CA VAL A 11 -11.64 -15.46 -47.45
C VAL A 11 -10.16 -15.11 -47.66
N PRO A 12 -9.64 -14.03 -47.05
CA PRO A 12 -8.75 -13.09 -47.73
C PRO A 12 -7.30 -13.55 -47.86
N PHE A 13 -6.69 -13.13 -48.97
CA PHE A 13 -5.24 -12.99 -49.14
C PHE A 13 -4.61 -12.36 -47.90
N ALA A 14 -3.62 -13.02 -47.28
CA ALA A 14 -2.71 -12.35 -46.36
C ALA A 14 -1.97 -11.26 -47.14
N SER A 15 -2.38 -10.00 -46.96
CA SER A 15 -1.69 -8.87 -47.60
C SER A 15 -0.28 -8.75 -47.04
N PRO A 16 0.72 -8.29 -47.82
CA PRO A 16 2.07 -8.00 -47.32
C PRO A 16 2.04 -7.10 -46.08
N GLU A 17 1.09 -6.16 -46.04
CA GLU A 17 0.85 -5.23 -44.91
C GLU A 17 0.51 -5.96 -43.60
N THR A 18 -0.19 -7.09 -43.66
CA THR A 18 -0.54 -7.90 -42.48
C THR A 18 0.69 -8.63 -41.94
N SER A 19 1.55 -9.13 -42.83
CA SER A 19 2.81 -9.77 -42.45
C SER A 19 3.81 -8.78 -41.84
N ASP A 20 3.89 -7.57 -42.41
CA ASP A 20 4.75 -6.50 -41.90
C ASP A 20 4.27 -5.99 -40.54
N LEU A 21 2.96 -5.82 -40.35
CA LEU A 21 2.37 -5.43 -39.06
C LEU A 21 2.62 -6.48 -37.97
N HIS A 22 2.41 -7.76 -38.27
CA HIS A 22 2.66 -8.84 -37.30
C HIS A 22 4.13 -8.89 -36.88
N ARG A 23 5.05 -8.72 -37.84
CA ARG A 23 6.48 -8.64 -37.54
C ARG A 23 6.80 -7.43 -36.66
N LEU A 24 6.24 -6.27 -36.96
CA LEU A 24 6.44 -5.06 -36.17
C LEU A 24 5.96 -5.24 -34.73
N ILE A 25 4.74 -5.77 -34.53
CA ILE A 25 4.19 -6.05 -33.20
C ILE A 25 5.09 -7.02 -32.44
N PHE A 26 5.58 -8.07 -33.11
CA PHE A 26 6.44 -9.06 -32.49
C PHE A 26 7.77 -8.44 -32.02
N GLU A 27 8.43 -7.66 -32.88
CA GLU A 27 9.73 -7.05 -32.58
C GLU A 27 9.65 -5.91 -31.56
N GLU A 28 8.58 -5.11 -31.58
CA GLU A 28 8.39 -3.91 -30.71
C GLU A 28 7.60 -4.20 -29.42
N ALA A 29 7.14 -5.44 -29.19
CA ALA A 29 6.38 -5.77 -28.00
C ALA A 29 7.19 -5.53 -26.71
N ALA A 30 6.56 -4.86 -25.74
CA ALA A 30 7.13 -4.61 -24.42
C ALA A 30 7.24 -5.89 -23.56
N ASP A 31 6.44 -6.90 -23.89
CA ASP A 31 6.44 -8.22 -23.25
C ASP A 31 7.30 -9.21 -24.04
N SER A 32 7.79 -10.23 -23.35
CA SER A 32 8.52 -11.32 -24.01
C SER A 32 7.53 -12.19 -24.78
N ILE A 33 7.78 -12.38 -26.08
CA ILE A 33 6.97 -13.24 -26.94
C ILE A 33 7.88 -14.30 -27.56
N PHE A 34 7.43 -15.55 -27.50
CA PHE A 34 8.13 -16.67 -28.11
C PHE A 34 7.15 -17.67 -28.72
N ILE A 35 7.65 -18.45 -29.68
CA ILE A 35 6.94 -19.59 -30.26
C ILE A 35 7.81 -20.83 -30.11
N THR A 36 7.20 -21.94 -29.69
CA THR A 36 7.84 -23.26 -29.68
C THR A 36 7.19 -24.21 -30.67
N ASP A 37 7.93 -25.26 -31.00
CA ASP A 37 7.36 -26.47 -31.58
C ASP A 37 6.40 -27.16 -30.58
N PRO A 38 5.63 -28.18 -31.00
CA PRO A 38 4.73 -28.90 -30.10
C PRO A 38 5.42 -29.60 -28.92
N GLN A 39 6.73 -29.83 -29.01
CA GLN A 39 7.56 -30.46 -27.98
C GLN A 39 8.12 -29.45 -26.99
N GLY A 40 7.98 -28.13 -27.22
CA GLY A 40 8.46 -27.09 -26.32
C GLY A 40 9.86 -26.55 -26.65
N ARG A 41 10.39 -26.78 -27.85
CA ARG A 41 11.64 -26.17 -28.31
C ARG A 41 11.39 -24.83 -28.98
N LEU A 42 12.15 -23.81 -28.62
CA LEU A 42 11.99 -22.45 -29.15
C LEU A 42 12.29 -22.41 -30.66
N ILE A 43 11.32 -21.93 -31.44
CA ILE A 43 11.43 -21.68 -32.88
C ILE A 43 11.81 -20.21 -33.12
N THR A 44 11.19 -19.29 -32.39
CA THR A 44 11.49 -17.86 -32.46
C THR A 44 11.18 -17.16 -31.15
N VAL A 45 11.89 -16.06 -30.92
CA VAL A 45 11.78 -15.19 -29.75
C VAL A 45 11.89 -13.74 -30.19
N ASN A 46 11.21 -12.83 -29.51
CA ASN A 46 11.36 -11.40 -29.79
C ASN A 46 12.56 -10.78 -29.04
N PRO A 47 12.98 -9.54 -29.39
CA PRO A 47 14.07 -8.84 -28.72
C PRO A 47 13.87 -8.73 -27.20
N ARG A 48 12.62 -8.58 -26.74
CA ARG A 48 12.34 -8.50 -25.31
C ARG A 48 12.68 -9.79 -24.56
N THR A 49 12.43 -10.95 -25.16
CA THR A 49 12.79 -12.25 -24.58
C THR A 49 14.30 -12.39 -24.43
N ILE A 50 15.07 -11.95 -25.42
CA ILE A 50 16.54 -11.92 -25.41
C ILE A 50 17.03 -11.03 -24.26
N GLN A 51 16.47 -9.83 -24.12
CA GLN A 51 16.81 -8.91 -23.03
C GLN A 51 16.46 -9.46 -21.66
N LEU A 52 15.30 -10.11 -21.52
CA LEU A 52 14.83 -10.67 -20.26
C LEU A 52 15.74 -11.80 -19.76
N LEU A 53 16.14 -12.71 -20.65
CA LEU A 53 16.87 -13.93 -20.29
C LEU A 53 18.39 -13.79 -20.41
N GLY A 54 18.89 -12.79 -21.14
CA GLY A 54 20.32 -12.53 -21.34
C GLY A 54 21.03 -13.48 -22.32
N TYR A 55 20.28 -14.32 -23.04
CA TYR A 55 20.80 -15.17 -24.11
C TYR A 55 20.70 -14.46 -25.46
N SER A 56 21.60 -14.78 -26.39
CA SER A 56 21.42 -14.40 -27.80
C SER A 56 20.28 -15.18 -28.45
N ARG A 57 19.77 -14.68 -29.57
CA ARG A 57 18.69 -15.36 -30.31
C ARG A 57 19.14 -16.76 -30.72
N GLU A 58 20.36 -16.89 -31.23
CA GLU A 58 20.95 -18.12 -31.74
C GLU A 58 21.13 -19.17 -30.64
N GLU A 59 21.43 -18.74 -29.41
CA GLU A 59 21.49 -19.64 -28.25
C GLU A 59 20.09 -20.12 -27.83
N LEU A 60 19.08 -19.24 -27.91
CA LEU A 60 17.71 -19.57 -27.49
C LEU A 60 17.01 -20.54 -28.47
N ILE A 61 17.23 -20.38 -29.78
CA ILE A 61 16.54 -21.23 -30.76
C ILE A 61 16.98 -22.69 -30.59
N GLY A 62 16.00 -23.58 -30.44
CA GLY A 62 16.19 -25.02 -30.23
C GLY A 62 16.29 -25.44 -28.75
N MET A 63 16.53 -24.51 -27.82
CA MET A 63 16.45 -24.78 -26.38
C MET A 63 15.02 -25.18 -26.00
N HIS A 64 14.90 -26.15 -25.10
CA HIS A 64 13.61 -26.55 -24.57
C HIS A 64 13.21 -25.63 -23.41
N LEU A 65 11.93 -25.25 -23.31
CA LEU A 65 11.44 -24.32 -22.27
C LEU A 65 11.82 -24.74 -20.84
N SER A 66 11.91 -26.05 -20.56
CA SER A 66 12.31 -26.52 -19.22
C SER A 66 13.74 -26.15 -18.83
N GLU A 67 14.62 -25.88 -19.80
CA GLU A 67 16.00 -25.45 -19.52
C GLU A 67 16.03 -24.01 -19.00
N LEU A 68 14.99 -23.23 -19.27
CA LEU A 68 14.86 -21.83 -18.88
C LEU A 68 14.04 -21.65 -17.60
N ILE A 69 13.49 -22.71 -17.01
CA ILE A 69 12.65 -22.63 -15.81
C ILE A 69 13.42 -23.18 -14.62
N GLN A 70 13.28 -22.51 -13.48
CA GLN A 70 13.89 -22.93 -12.23
C GLN A 70 13.46 -24.39 -11.88
N PRO A 71 14.40 -25.29 -11.51
CA PRO A 71 14.10 -26.72 -11.34
C PRO A 71 13.00 -27.05 -10.32
N ASP A 72 12.91 -26.33 -9.19
CA ASP A 72 11.87 -26.58 -8.18
C ASP A 72 10.48 -26.18 -8.69
N ASP A 73 10.39 -25.12 -9.49
CA ASP A 73 9.13 -24.71 -10.11
C ASP A 73 8.66 -25.75 -11.15
N LEU A 74 9.59 -26.38 -11.89
CA LEU A 74 9.28 -27.51 -12.77
C LEU A 74 8.86 -28.77 -12.01
N ALA A 75 9.52 -29.06 -10.89
CA ALA A 75 9.19 -30.21 -10.05
C ALA A 75 7.81 -30.06 -9.40
N ARG A 76 7.50 -28.84 -8.89
CA ARG A 76 6.19 -28.52 -8.30
C ARG A 76 5.09 -28.52 -9.36
N GLU A 77 5.38 -27.97 -10.52
CA GLU A 77 4.42 -27.88 -11.60
C GLU A 77 5.11 -28.10 -12.96
N PRO A 78 5.02 -29.29 -13.56
CA PRO A 78 5.60 -29.52 -14.88
C PRO A 78 4.85 -28.74 -15.97
N LEU A 79 5.51 -28.48 -17.10
CA LEU A 79 4.96 -27.69 -18.22
C LEU A 79 3.65 -28.25 -18.79
N ARG A 80 3.49 -29.58 -18.80
CA ARG A 80 2.33 -30.33 -19.34
C ARG A 80 1.78 -29.74 -20.65
N LEU A 81 2.67 -29.57 -21.63
CA LEU A 81 2.34 -28.97 -22.93
C LEU A 81 1.27 -29.79 -23.67
N GLU A 82 1.21 -31.09 -23.43
CA GLU A 82 0.17 -32.01 -23.93
C GLU A 82 -1.25 -31.65 -23.47
N ASN A 83 -1.40 -30.95 -22.33
CA ASN A 83 -2.69 -30.55 -21.79
C ASN A 83 -3.18 -29.18 -22.32
N LEU A 84 -2.37 -28.51 -23.16
CA LEU A 84 -2.77 -27.30 -23.88
C LEU A 84 -3.72 -27.69 -25.01
N GLY A 85 -5.01 -27.78 -24.69
CA GLY A 85 -6.07 -27.91 -25.69
C GLY A 85 -6.08 -26.73 -26.65
N GLU A 86 -6.49 -26.97 -27.89
CA GLU A 86 -6.54 -25.95 -28.94
C GLU A 86 -7.38 -24.75 -28.50
N GLY A 87 -6.83 -23.54 -28.63
CA GLY A 87 -7.52 -22.30 -28.23
C GLY A 87 -7.55 -21.98 -26.73
N ARG A 88 -7.15 -22.90 -25.84
CA ARG A 88 -7.11 -22.65 -24.39
C ARG A 88 -5.85 -21.88 -24.00
N VAL A 89 -6.03 -20.79 -23.25
CA VAL A 89 -4.93 -20.03 -22.64
C VAL A 89 -4.70 -20.53 -21.22
N VAL A 90 -3.45 -20.80 -20.89
CA VAL A 90 -3.02 -21.17 -19.53
C VAL A 90 -2.04 -20.11 -19.04
N SER A 91 -2.35 -19.48 -17.90
CA SER A 91 -1.44 -18.52 -17.24
C SER A 91 -0.75 -19.16 -16.04
N ARG A 92 0.55 -18.92 -15.85
CA ARG A 92 1.35 -19.44 -14.73
C ARG A 92 2.42 -18.46 -14.29
N GLU A 93 2.62 -18.37 -12.98
CA GLU A 93 3.75 -17.65 -12.38
C GLU A 93 4.89 -18.60 -12.05
N ARG A 94 6.10 -18.28 -12.52
CA ARG A 94 7.30 -19.11 -12.36
C ARG A 94 8.55 -18.26 -12.32
N ARG A 95 9.64 -18.84 -11.83
CA ARG A 95 10.98 -18.26 -11.98
C ARG A 95 11.64 -18.81 -13.22
N LEU A 96 12.12 -17.90 -14.09
CA LEU A 96 13.00 -18.27 -15.18
C LEU A 96 14.45 -18.13 -14.73
N LEU A 97 15.31 -18.98 -15.27
CA LEU A 97 16.75 -18.99 -15.06
C LEU A 97 17.43 -18.26 -16.25
N CYS A 98 18.00 -17.11 -15.96
CA CYS A 98 18.74 -16.31 -16.94
C CYS A 98 20.14 -16.90 -17.19
N LYS A 99 20.79 -16.46 -18.27
CA LYS A 99 22.13 -16.93 -18.66
C LYS A 99 23.20 -16.73 -17.59
N ASP A 100 23.10 -15.64 -16.83
CA ASP A 100 24.00 -15.31 -15.73
C ASP A 100 23.72 -16.07 -14.43
N GLY A 101 22.69 -16.93 -14.42
CA GLY A 101 22.25 -17.69 -13.26
C GLY A 101 21.27 -16.93 -12.35
N SER A 102 20.93 -15.68 -12.66
CA SER A 102 19.91 -14.93 -11.94
C SER A 102 18.51 -15.53 -12.20
N LEU A 103 17.59 -15.23 -11.27
CA LEU A 103 16.20 -15.66 -11.35
C LEU A 103 15.30 -14.47 -11.55
N VAL A 104 14.44 -14.54 -12.56
CA VAL A 104 13.41 -13.52 -12.82
C VAL A 104 12.02 -14.12 -12.60
N TRP A 105 11.18 -13.43 -11.84
CA TRP A 105 9.80 -13.84 -11.65
C TRP A 105 8.98 -13.40 -12.84
N VAL A 106 8.26 -14.34 -13.45
CA VAL A 106 7.43 -14.05 -14.60
C VAL A 106 6.03 -14.62 -14.48
N GLU A 107 5.07 -13.97 -15.11
CA GLU A 107 3.78 -14.54 -15.46
C GLU A 107 3.81 -14.91 -16.96
N SER A 108 3.65 -16.20 -17.28
CA SER A 108 3.63 -16.69 -18.65
C SER A 108 2.24 -17.18 -19.03
N ARG A 109 1.73 -16.68 -20.15
CA ARG A 109 0.49 -17.09 -20.80
C ARG A 109 0.82 -17.86 -22.06
N VAL A 110 0.43 -19.13 -22.09
CA VAL A 110 0.71 -20.02 -23.22
C VAL A 110 -0.58 -20.52 -23.85
N ARG A 111 -0.55 -20.67 -25.18
CA ARG A 111 -1.65 -21.21 -25.97
C ARG A 111 -1.11 -22.02 -27.15
N ARG A 112 -1.77 -23.15 -27.44
CA ARG A 112 -1.55 -23.91 -28.67
C ARG A 112 -2.26 -23.24 -29.86
N LEU A 113 -1.51 -23.04 -30.93
CA LEU A 113 -1.98 -22.53 -32.22
C LEU A 113 -2.54 -23.68 -33.07
N PRO A 114 -3.40 -23.41 -34.08
CA PRO A 114 -4.03 -24.44 -34.90
C PRO A 114 -3.04 -25.37 -35.62
N GLU A 115 -1.88 -24.86 -36.01
CA GLU A 115 -0.78 -25.62 -36.63
C GLU A 115 0.01 -26.50 -35.65
N GLY A 116 -0.35 -26.48 -34.35
CA GLY A 116 0.25 -27.28 -33.30
C GLY A 116 1.37 -26.60 -32.53
N ASN A 117 1.96 -25.52 -33.07
CA ASN A 117 2.95 -24.69 -32.38
C ASN A 117 2.35 -24.03 -31.12
N ILE A 118 3.22 -23.61 -30.20
CA ILE A 118 2.78 -22.99 -28.94
C ILE A 118 3.29 -21.56 -28.88
N LEU A 119 2.37 -20.61 -28.76
CA LEU A 119 2.66 -19.21 -28.49
C LEU A 119 2.74 -18.98 -26.98
N GLY A 120 3.83 -18.36 -26.54
CA GLY A 120 3.99 -17.89 -25.18
C GLY A 120 4.17 -16.37 -25.13
N ILE A 121 3.48 -15.73 -24.19
CA ILE A 121 3.70 -14.33 -23.82
C ILE A 121 4.06 -14.31 -22.34
N THR A 122 5.19 -13.67 -22.02
CA THR A 122 5.77 -13.68 -20.69
C THR A 122 6.02 -12.25 -20.22
N VAL A 123 5.49 -11.92 -19.05
CA VAL A 123 5.60 -10.62 -18.39
C VAL A 123 6.51 -10.77 -17.17
N ASP A 124 7.49 -9.89 -17.03
CA ASP A 124 8.28 -9.79 -15.80
C ASP A 124 7.42 -9.18 -14.69
N ILE A 125 7.27 -9.91 -13.59
CA ILE A 125 6.50 -9.50 -12.41
C ILE A 125 7.39 -9.26 -11.19
N SER A 126 8.71 -9.23 -11.37
CA SER A 126 9.68 -9.09 -10.28
C SER A 126 9.48 -7.80 -9.49
N GLU A 127 9.34 -6.66 -10.19
CA GLU A 127 9.09 -5.36 -9.55
C GLU A 127 7.76 -5.35 -8.80
N ARG A 128 6.68 -5.83 -9.44
CA ARG A 128 5.36 -5.93 -8.81
C ARG A 128 5.42 -6.74 -7.52
N ARG A 129 6.08 -7.91 -7.52
CA ARG A 129 6.23 -8.74 -6.31
C ARG A 129 7.06 -8.05 -5.23
N GLN A 130 8.11 -7.30 -5.59
CA GLN A 130 8.90 -6.56 -4.61
C GLN A 130 8.10 -5.44 -3.94
N VAL A 131 7.27 -4.73 -4.71
CA VAL A 131 6.38 -3.68 -4.18
C VAL A 131 5.32 -4.29 -3.25
N GLU A 132 4.67 -5.37 -3.68
CA GLU A 132 3.68 -6.09 -2.87
C GLU A 132 4.29 -6.60 -1.55
N ALA A 133 5.48 -7.21 -1.61
CA ALA A 133 6.19 -7.70 -0.42
C ALA A 133 6.56 -6.56 0.55
N ARG A 134 7.08 -5.44 0.02
CA ARG A 134 7.42 -4.26 0.84
C ARG A 134 6.18 -3.67 1.51
N SER A 135 5.06 -3.59 0.78
CA SER A 135 3.80 -3.10 1.33
C SER A 135 3.28 -4.02 2.44
N ALA A 136 3.32 -5.33 2.23
CA ALA A 136 2.88 -6.30 3.23
C ALA A 136 3.73 -6.22 4.51
N GLN A 137 5.05 -6.11 4.36
CA GLN A 137 5.96 -5.93 5.49
C GLN A 137 5.64 -4.65 6.27
N ARG A 138 5.40 -3.53 5.58
CA ARG A 138 5.09 -2.26 6.25
C ARG A 138 3.77 -2.31 7.03
N THR A 139 2.75 -2.97 6.47
CA THR A 139 1.48 -3.19 7.18
C THR A 139 1.68 -4.02 8.44
N GLN A 140 2.52 -5.05 8.39
CA GLN A 140 2.83 -5.87 9.56
C GLN A 140 3.58 -5.08 10.64
N GLU A 141 4.52 -4.22 10.27
CA GLU A 141 5.22 -3.32 11.20
C GLU A 141 4.24 -2.37 11.90
N LEU A 142 3.32 -1.75 11.15
CA LEU A 142 2.33 -0.82 11.70
C LEU A 142 1.34 -1.53 12.65
N ASP A 143 0.89 -2.74 12.31
CA ASP A 143 0.00 -3.53 13.17
C ASP A 143 0.69 -3.90 14.50
N ALA A 144 1.97 -4.27 14.45
CA ALA A 144 2.75 -4.54 15.66
C ALA A 144 2.88 -3.29 16.55
N LEU A 145 3.19 -2.13 15.96
CA LEU A 145 3.27 -0.86 16.70
C LEU A 145 1.92 -0.44 17.30
N HIS A 146 0.83 -0.64 16.55
CA HIS A 146 -0.51 -0.35 17.03
C HIS A 146 -0.86 -1.22 18.24
N LYS A 147 -0.61 -2.53 18.18
CA LYS A 147 -0.82 -3.46 19.31
C LYS A 147 0.00 -3.07 20.55
N LEU A 148 1.26 -2.68 20.36
CA LEU A 148 2.10 -2.18 21.44
C LEU A 148 1.52 -0.91 22.07
N THR A 149 1.07 0.03 21.23
CA THR A 149 0.42 1.27 21.70
C THR A 149 -0.81 0.96 22.54
N LEU A 150 -1.68 0.05 22.08
CA LEU A 150 -2.86 -0.36 22.85
C LEU A 150 -2.50 -1.02 24.18
N ALA A 151 -1.49 -1.90 24.20
CA ALA A 151 -1.04 -2.57 25.43
C ALA A 151 -0.45 -1.58 26.44
N VAL A 152 0.33 -0.59 25.97
CA VAL A 152 0.85 0.50 26.80
C VAL A 152 -0.29 1.34 27.33
N SER A 153 -1.14 1.89 26.46
CA SER A 153 -2.25 2.75 26.87
C SER A 153 -3.21 2.07 27.85
N GLY A 154 -3.49 0.78 27.69
CA GLY A 154 -4.31 0.00 28.63
C GLY A 154 -3.64 -0.24 29.99
N SER A 155 -2.33 -0.03 30.10
CA SER A 155 -1.54 -0.20 31.32
C SER A 155 -1.13 1.14 31.96
N LEU A 156 -1.45 2.28 31.34
CA LEU A 156 -1.15 3.60 31.90
C LEU A 156 -2.08 3.93 33.06
N SER A 157 -1.53 4.58 34.11
CA SER A 157 -2.33 5.19 35.16
C SER A 157 -3.00 6.49 34.65
N LEU A 158 -4.07 6.93 35.34
CA LEU A 158 -4.73 8.20 35.04
C LEU A 158 -3.76 9.39 35.08
N ASP A 159 -2.76 9.35 35.98
CA ASP A 159 -1.72 10.38 36.09
C ASP A 159 -0.83 10.44 34.84
N GLN A 160 -0.40 9.28 34.32
CA GLN A 160 0.40 9.20 33.11
C GLN A 160 -0.36 9.67 31.87
N ILE A 161 -1.64 9.30 31.76
CA ILE A 161 -2.52 9.77 30.67
C ILE A 161 -2.70 11.29 30.75
N SER A 162 -2.94 11.81 31.96
CA SER A 162 -3.12 13.24 32.22
C SER A 162 -1.87 14.04 31.86
N GLN A 163 -0.69 13.61 32.28
CA GLN A 163 0.58 14.27 31.96
C GLN A 163 0.84 14.29 30.45
N ALA A 164 0.65 13.15 29.77
CA ALA A 164 0.85 13.07 28.32
C ALA A 164 -0.12 13.98 27.55
N ALA A 165 -1.40 14.03 27.95
CA ALA A 165 -2.38 14.93 27.35
C ALA A 165 -2.03 16.40 27.56
N MET A 166 -1.64 16.78 28.78
CA MET A 166 -1.23 18.15 29.10
C MET A 166 0.02 18.57 28.30
N GLN A 167 1.03 17.70 28.19
CA GLN A 167 2.25 17.95 27.42
C GLN A 167 1.92 18.18 25.94
N GLY A 168 1.10 17.31 25.33
CA GLY A 168 0.69 17.44 23.94
C GLY A 168 -0.10 18.73 23.67
N MET A 169 -0.95 19.15 24.62
CA MET A 169 -1.65 20.44 24.53
C MET A 169 -0.69 21.63 24.59
N LEU A 170 0.28 21.60 25.51
CA LEU A 170 1.28 22.66 25.66
C LEU A 170 2.07 22.86 24.35
N GLU A 171 2.53 21.77 23.74
CA GLU A 171 3.28 21.79 22.47
C GLU A 171 2.42 22.23 21.28
N ALA A 172 1.19 21.73 21.15
CA ALA A 172 0.34 22.02 20.00
C ALA A 172 -0.26 23.44 20.01
N THR A 173 -0.43 24.02 21.20
CA THR A 173 -1.02 25.36 21.36
C THR A 173 0.02 26.45 21.56
N GLU A 174 1.29 26.08 21.75
CA GLU A 174 2.37 26.99 22.19
C GLU A 174 2.00 27.77 23.46
N ALA A 175 1.14 27.19 24.31
CA ALA A 175 0.69 27.83 25.53
C ALA A 175 1.82 27.90 26.57
N ASP A 176 1.77 28.94 27.40
CA ASP A 176 2.67 29.09 28.54
C ASP A 176 2.35 28.13 29.70
N LEU A 177 1.07 27.73 29.83
CA LEU A 177 0.56 26.97 30.97
C LEU A 177 -0.66 26.17 30.54
N VAL A 178 -0.66 24.88 30.87
CA VAL A 178 -1.83 24.00 30.77
C VAL A 178 -2.22 23.55 32.17
N ILE A 179 -3.51 23.57 32.47
CA ILE A 179 -4.07 23.08 33.73
C ILE A 179 -5.15 22.07 33.38
N LEU A 180 -5.12 20.91 34.04
CA LEU A 180 -6.11 19.86 33.85
C LEU A 180 -6.96 19.72 35.11
N PHE A 181 -8.28 19.70 34.89
CA PHE A 181 -9.26 19.37 35.91
C PHE A 181 -10.10 18.18 35.46
N LEU A 182 -10.42 17.28 36.38
CA LEU A 182 -11.37 16.18 36.17
C LEU A 182 -12.77 16.60 36.61
N HIS A 183 -13.78 16.26 35.81
CA HIS A 183 -15.17 16.61 36.10
C HIS A 183 -15.85 15.50 36.92
N GLU A 184 -16.31 15.85 38.12
CA GLU A 184 -17.08 14.98 39.02
C GLU A 184 -18.36 15.66 39.51
N GLY A 185 -19.49 15.36 38.85
CA GLY A 185 -20.80 15.91 39.22
C GLY A 185 -20.87 17.42 38.97
N GLU A 186 -20.99 18.22 40.02
CA GLU A 186 -20.98 19.69 39.92
C GLU A 186 -19.58 20.30 40.15
N ARG A 187 -18.53 19.47 40.22
CA ARG A 187 -17.17 19.88 40.59
C ARG A 187 -16.14 19.57 39.52
N LEU A 188 -15.11 20.40 39.44
CA LEU A 188 -13.90 20.22 38.65
C LEU A 188 -12.73 20.05 39.62
N ILE A 189 -12.21 18.84 39.74
CA ILE A 189 -11.14 18.49 40.67
C ILE A 189 -9.80 18.72 39.99
N PHE A 190 -8.90 19.42 40.67
CA PHE A 190 -7.57 19.70 40.15
C PHE A 190 -6.78 18.40 39.99
N GLN A 191 -6.30 18.13 38.77
CA GLN A 191 -5.51 16.93 38.47
C GLN A 191 -4.03 17.26 38.32
N GLY A 192 -3.70 18.43 37.79
CA GLY A 192 -2.31 18.84 37.58
C GLY A 192 -2.16 20.08 36.72
N LEU A 193 -0.91 20.54 36.59
CA LEU A 193 -0.53 21.61 35.69
C LEU A 193 0.80 21.32 35.00
N LEU A 194 1.05 21.99 33.87
CA LEU A 194 2.33 21.99 33.17
C LEU A 194 2.69 23.40 32.66
N PRO A 195 3.92 23.88 32.88
CA PRO A 195 5.01 23.19 33.58
C PRO A 195 4.90 23.32 35.12
N PRO A 196 5.38 22.33 35.90
CA PRO A 196 5.10 22.21 37.34
C PRO A 196 5.65 23.36 38.19
N GLU A 197 6.69 24.07 37.73
CA GLU A 197 7.22 25.27 38.39
C GLU A 197 6.20 26.42 38.45
N LYS A 198 5.13 26.37 37.66
CA LYS A 198 4.02 27.34 37.71
C LYS A 198 2.98 27.01 38.79
N GLN A 199 3.14 25.93 39.57
CA GLN A 199 2.22 25.55 40.63
C GLN A 199 1.94 26.65 41.67
N PRO A 200 2.94 27.46 42.08
CA PRO A 200 2.71 28.56 43.01
C PRO A 200 1.73 29.61 42.49
N LEU A 201 1.50 29.71 41.17
CA LEU A 201 0.51 30.65 40.59
C LEU A 201 -0.93 30.31 40.96
N LEU A 202 -1.22 29.03 41.21
CA LEU A 202 -2.56 28.55 41.53
C LEU A 202 -2.84 28.49 43.03
N GLY A 203 -1.82 28.48 43.89
CA GLY A 203 -1.99 28.35 45.34
C GLY A 203 -2.48 26.95 45.75
N ALA A 204 -3.20 26.84 46.88
CA ALA A 204 -3.72 25.57 47.44
C ALA A 204 -5.10 25.22 46.87
N VAL A 205 -5.19 25.10 45.56
CA VAL A 205 -6.47 24.94 44.86
C VAL A 205 -6.68 23.50 44.46
N ASP A 206 -7.69 22.88 45.06
CA ASP A 206 -7.99 21.46 44.89
C ASP A 206 -9.26 21.21 44.04
N GLU A 207 -10.21 22.16 43.95
CA GLU A 207 -11.43 22.02 43.13
C GLU A 207 -12.13 23.35 42.74
N HIS A 208 -12.98 23.29 41.71
CA HIS A 208 -13.90 24.35 41.26
C HIS A 208 -15.32 23.83 41.07
N ARG A 209 -16.30 24.72 40.94
CA ARG A 209 -17.69 24.36 40.58
C ARG A 209 -18.00 24.66 39.12
N VAL A 210 -18.84 23.81 38.53
CA VAL A 210 -19.40 24.03 37.19
C VAL A 210 -20.25 25.31 37.20
N GLY A 211 -20.08 26.15 36.17
CA GLY A 211 -20.79 27.43 36.01
C GLY A 211 -20.19 28.65 36.74
N GLU A 212 -19.19 28.49 37.61
CA GLU A 212 -18.65 29.63 38.40
C GLU A 212 -17.44 30.33 37.77
N CYS A 213 -16.64 29.61 36.97
CA CYS A 213 -15.45 30.14 36.28
C CYS A 213 -15.54 29.93 34.76
N LEU A 214 -14.63 30.52 33.99
CA LEU A 214 -14.50 30.26 32.55
C LEU A 214 -14.40 28.75 32.26
N CYS A 215 -13.61 28.03 33.06
CA CYS A 215 -13.50 26.58 33.05
C CYS A 215 -14.85 25.87 33.29
N GLY A 216 -15.57 26.27 34.33
CA GLY A 216 -16.85 25.71 34.72
C GLY A 216 -17.96 26.01 33.72
N LEU A 217 -17.93 27.20 33.10
CA LEU A 217 -18.85 27.59 32.04
C LEU A 217 -18.58 26.80 30.76
N ALA A 218 -17.31 26.54 30.43
CA ALA A 218 -16.97 25.70 29.28
C ALA A 218 -17.54 24.29 29.40
N VAL A 219 -17.51 23.72 30.63
CA VAL A 219 -18.14 22.43 30.93
C VAL A 219 -19.67 22.53 30.90
N GLN A 220 -20.26 23.57 31.50
CA GLN A 220 -21.72 23.76 31.51
C GLN A 220 -22.31 23.96 30.11
N GLU A 221 -21.60 24.67 29.24
CA GLU A 221 -22.02 25.00 27.88
C GLU A 221 -21.57 23.95 26.84
N GLU A 222 -20.85 22.90 27.26
CA GLU A 222 -20.29 21.83 26.41
C GLU A 222 -19.51 22.35 25.19
N ARG A 223 -18.75 23.45 25.37
CA ARG A 223 -18.00 24.09 24.28
C ARG A 223 -16.70 24.73 24.76
N SER A 224 -15.75 24.87 23.84
CA SER A 224 -14.51 25.61 24.11
C SER A 224 -14.79 27.10 24.33
N LEU A 225 -14.21 27.66 25.39
CA LEU A 225 -14.23 29.08 25.70
C LEU A 225 -12.82 29.66 25.67
N SER A 226 -12.68 30.86 25.12
CA SER A 226 -11.44 31.63 25.17
C SER A 226 -11.71 33.03 25.73
N SER A 227 -10.65 33.63 26.26
CA SER A 227 -10.65 35.00 26.78
C SER A 227 -9.32 35.63 26.42
N ALA A 228 -9.36 36.83 25.80
CA ALA A 228 -8.15 37.58 25.45
C ALA A 228 -7.53 38.31 26.65
N ASP A 229 -8.29 38.51 27.72
CA ASP A 229 -7.80 39.04 28.99
C ASP A 229 -8.71 38.57 30.13
N ILE A 230 -8.21 37.62 30.91
CA ILE A 230 -8.99 37.02 32.01
C ILE A 230 -9.29 38.03 33.12
N HIS A 231 -8.51 39.11 33.25
CA HIS A 231 -8.72 40.12 34.28
C HIS A 231 -9.91 41.03 33.94
N ALA A 232 -10.11 41.30 32.65
CA ALA A 232 -11.22 42.08 32.11
C ALA A 232 -12.48 41.24 31.86
N ASP A 233 -12.36 39.92 31.78
CA ASP A 233 -13.49 39.02 31.50
C ASP A 233 -14.39 38.84 32.72
N THR A 234 -15.63 39.31 32.60
CA THR A 234 -16.65 39.20 33.65
C THR A 234 -17.13 37.78 33.89
N ARG A 235 -16.90 36.85 32.94
CA ARG A 235 -17.19 35.42 33.08
C ARG A 235 -16.18 34.72 33.98
N CYS A 236 -14.98 35.30 34.15
CA CYS A 236 -13.99 34.82 35.10
C CYS A 236 -14.25 35.47 36.46
N THR A 237 -15.06 34.82 37.30
CA THR A 237 -15.40 35.36 38.63
C THR A 237 -14.36 35.01 39.70
N TRP A 238 -13.38 34.16 39.36
CA TRP A 238 -12.48 33.59 40.34
C TRP A 238 -11.19 34.39 40.52
N GLU A 239 -11.05 34.96 41.72
CA GLU A 239 -9.95 35.85 42.09
C GLU A 239 -8.57 35.18 42.09
N ALA A 240 -8.47 33.86 42.27
CA ALA A 240 -7.16 33.19 42.27
C ALA A 240 -6.55 33.07 40.87
N CYS A 241 -7.36 32.83 39.81
CA CYS A 241 -6.88 32.97 38.42
C CYS A 241 -6.42 34.41 38.14
N LYS A 242 -7.15 35.42 38.65
CA LYS A 242 -6.78 36.84 38.52
C LYS A 242 -5.58 37.23 39.37
N LYS A 243 -5.33 36.56 40.50
CA LYS A 243 -4.16 36.81 41.38
C LYS A 243 -2.93 36.03 40.95
N GLY A 244 -3.11 34.88 40.29
CA GLY A 244 -2.06 34.04 39.74
C GLY A 244 -1.34 34.65 38.54
N GLY A 245 -1.75 35.83 38.07
CA GLY A 245 -1.08 36.55 36.99
C GLY A 245 -1.13 35.85 35.64
N ILE A 246 -2.08 34.92 35.44
CA ILE A 246 -2.30 34.22 34.18
C ILE A 246 -2.75 35.26 33.15
N ARG A 247 -1.99 35.44 32.07
CA ARG A 247 -2.31 36.32 30.95
C ARG A 247 -2.55 35.45 29.71
N SER A 248 -3.46 35.90 28.84
CA SER A 248 -3.68 35.30 27.51
C SER A 248 -2.43 35.38 26.65
#